data_AF-A0A352ARS1-F1
#
_entry.id   AF-A0A352ARS1-F1
#
_cell.length_a   1.000
_cell.length_b   1.000
_cell.length_c   1.000
_cell.angle_alpha   90.00
_cell.angle_beta   90.00
_cell.angle_gamma   90.00
#
_symmetry.space_group_name_H-M   'P 1'
#
loop_
_entity.id
_entity.type
_entity.pdbx_description
1 polymer ?
#
loop_
_entity_poly.entity_id
_entity_poly.type
_entity_poly.pdbx_seq_one_letter_code
_entity_poly.pdbx_strand_id
1 'polypeptide(L)'
;VVAGTDEFERLKFERRRVIEFEGIALYFASPEDVILNKLRWRQGSGSEKQWRDVLGVLKVQADNLDFDYLTQWAEQLGIADALNQALTDAGI
;
A
#
# COMPACT_ATOMS: atom_id res chain seq x y z
N VAL A 1 -41.23 12.77 0.48
CA VAL A 1 -40.19 12.96 1.52
C VAL A 1 -39.52 11.60 1.67
N VAL A 2 -38.46 11.31 0.88
CA VAL A 2 -37.03 11.32 1.27
C VAL A 2 -36.81 10.51 2.56
N ALA A 3 -35.99 9.46 2.64
CA ALA A 3 -34.76 9.08 1.95
C ALA A 3 -34.77 7.56 1.65
N GLY A 4 -34.19 7.07 0.58
CA GLY A 4 -32.73 6.91 0.50
C GLY A 4 -32.40 5.43 0.56
N THR A 5 -32.78 4.72 -0.51
CA THR A 5 -32.27 3.41 -0.88
C THR A 5 -30.76 3.45 -0.92
N ASP A 6 -30.10 2.73 -0.03
CA ASP A 6 -28.76 2.23 -0.34
C ASP A 6 -28.44 0.97 0.45
N GLU A 7 -29.23 -0.06 0.18
CA GLU A 7 -28.88 -1.46 0.50
C GLU A 7 -27.53 -1.85 -0.15
N PHE A 8 -27.10 -1.11 -1.19
CA PHE A 8 -25.80 -1.17 -1.83
C PHE A 8 -24.64 -0.63 -0.96
N GLU A 9 -24.86 0.43 -0.18
CA GLU A 9 -23.86 0.94 0.77
C GLU A 9 -23.68 0.00 1.97
N ARG A 10 -24.74 -0.70 2.38
CA ARG A 10 -24.68 -1.74 3.43
C ARG A 10 -23.94 -3.01 2.95
N LEU A 11 -24.17 -3.42 1.70
CA LEU A 11 -23.49 -4.55 1.06
C LEU A 11 -22.00 -4.28 0.77
N LYS A 12 -21.60 -3.03 0.53
CA LYS A 12 -20.17 -2.64 0.41
C LYS A 12 -19.41 -2.86 1.72
N PHE A 13 -20.02 -2.58 2.86
CA PHE A 13 -19.40 -2.76 4.18
C PHE A 13 -19.26 -4.25 4.56
N GLU A 14 -20.22 -5.12 4.18
CA GLU A 14 -20.18 -6.58 4.41
C GLU A 14 -19.17 -7.32 3.53
N ARG A 15 -18.71 -6.73 2.42
CA ARG A 15 -17.68 -7.33 1.55
C ARG A 15 -16.24 -7.01 1.96
N ARG A 16 -16.01 -6.44 3.15
CA ARG A 16 -14.67 -6.36 3.76
C ARG A 16 -14.14 -7.76 4.03
N ARG A 17 -13.42 -8.32 3.05
CA ARG A 17 -12.50 -9.43 3.30
C ARG A 17 -11.28 -8.85 4.00
N VAL A 18 -11.35 -8.80 5.33
CA VAL A 18 -10.17 -8.71 6.18
C VAL A 18 -9.44 -10.03 6.02
N ILE A 19 -8.38 -10.03 5.23
CA ILE A 19 -7.41 -11.12 5.26
C ILE A 19 -6.36 -10.67 6.26
N GLU A 20 -6.38 -11.27 7.45
CA GLU A 20 -5.26 -11.16 8.37
C GLU A 20 -4.06 -11.87 7.73
N PHE A 21 -3.09 -11.07 7.31
CA PHE A 21 -1.77 -11.58 6.96
C PHE A 21 -0.80 -11.03 8.01
N GLU A 22 -0.31 -11.92 8.88
CA GLU A 22 0.65 -11.60 9.95
C GLU A 22 0.24 -10.46 10.90
N GLY A 23 -1.05 -10.38 11.26
CA GLY A 23 -1.54 -9.42 12.29
C GLY A 23 -1.72 -7.98 11.81
N ILE A 24 -1.60 -7.71 10.51
CA ILE A 24 -1.87 -6.40 9.93
C ILE A 24 -3.16 -6.49 9.12
N ALA A 25 -4.16 -5.71 9.51
CA ALA A 25 -5.47 -5.72 8.86
C ALA A 25 -5.38 -5.03 7.49
N LEU A 26 -5.21 -5.83 6.44
CA LEU A 26 -5.19 -5.38 5.04
C LEU A 26 -6.62 -5.15 4.55
N TYR A 27 -7.23 -4.05 4.99
CA TYR A 27 -8.49 -3.58 4.42
C TYR A 27 -8.19 -2.96 3.04
N PHE A 28 -8.36 -3.74 1.96
CA PHE A 28 -8.27 -3.24 0.58
C PHE A 28 -7.00 -2.42 0.33
N ALA A 29 -5.85 -3.10 0.24
CA ALA A 29 -4.54 -2.46 0.18
C ALA A 29 -4.52 -1.27 -0.78
N SER A 30 -4.42 -0.08 -0.20
CA SER A 30 -4.13 1.14 -0.93
C SER A 30 -2.84 0.94 -1.74
N PRO A 31 -2.62 1.69 -2.84
CA PRO A 31 -1.34 1.64 -3.56
C PRO A 31 -0.12 1.74 -2.62
N GLU A 32 -0.24 2.52 -1.55
CA GLU A 32 0.72 2.71 -0.48
C GLU A 32 0.98 1.41 0.30
N ASP A 33 -0.06 0.73 0.75
CA ASP A 33 0.07 -0.55 1.46
C ASP A 33 0.68 -1.64 0.58
N VAL A 34 0.42 -1.61 -0.73
CA VAL A 34 1.05 -2.52 -1.70
C VAL A 34 2.55 -2.25 -1.78
N ILE A 35 2.97 -0.98 -1.83
CA ILE A 35 4.37 -0.57 -1.83
C ILE A 35 5.06 -1.03 -0.53
N LEU A 36 4.48 -0.71 0.63
CA LEU A 36 5.04 -1.05 1.94
C LEU A 36 5.22 -2.56 2.13
N ASN A 37 4.22 -3.37 1.75
CA ASN A 37 4.32 -4.82 1.82
C ASN A 37 5.42 -5.40 0.92
N LYS A 38 5.53 -4.90 -0.32
CA LYS A 38 6.56 -5.36 -1.25
C LYS A 38 7.97 -5.00 -0.76
N LEU A 39 8.15 -3.80 -0.19
CA LEU A 39 9.41 -3.37 0.41
C LEU A 39 9.79 -4.24 1.63
N ARG A 40 8.83 -4.51 2.51
CA ARG A 40 9.03 -5.40 3.67
C ARG A 40 9.41 -6.83 3.25
N TRP A 41 8.75 -7.39 2.25
CA TRP A 41 9.11 -8.72 1.72
C TRP A 41 10.47 -8.74 1.03
N ARG A 42 10.88 -7.66 0.37
CA ARG A 42 12.22 -7.54 -0.20
C ARG A 42 13.29 -7.58 0.89
N GLN A 43 13.07 -6.95 2.04
CA GLN A 43 14.04 -6.90 3.14
C GLN A 43 14.53 -8.30 3.56
N GLY A 44 13.65 -9.31 3.52
CA GLY A 44 14.01 -10.70 3.81
C GLY A 44 14.47 -11.55 2.62
N SER A 45 14.16 -11.16 1.38
CA SER A 45 14.36 -12.00 0.18
C SER A 45 15.36 -11.47 -0.84
N GLY A 46 15.68 -10.17 -0.82
CA GLY A 46 16.54 -9.51 -1.81
C GLY A 46 15.99 -9.55 -3.25
N SER A 47 14.68 -9.74 -3.43
CA SER A 47 14.10 -9.99 -4.75
C SER A 47 14.03 -8.73 -5.63
N GLU A 48 14.83 -8.71 -6.70
CA GLU A 48 14.81 -7.67 -7.74
C GLU A 48 13.49 -7.59 -8.53
N LYS A 49 12.70 -8.68 -8.54
CA LYS A 49 11.36 -8.65 -9.15
C LYS A 49 10.41 -7.78 -8.32
N GLN A 50 10.44 -7.91 -7.00
CA GLN A 50 9.59 -7.10 -6.12
C GLN A 50 9.99 -5.62 -6.17
N TRP A 51 11.29 -5.35 -6.32
CA TRP A 51 11.79 -3.99 -6.52
C TRP A 51 11.19 -3.33 -7.76
N ARG A 52 11.26 -4.01 -8.92
CA ARG A 52 10.67 -3.47 -10.17
C ARG A 52 9.16 -3.27 -10.07
N ASP A 53 8.45 -4.14 -9.37
CA ASP A 53 7.02 -3.96 -9.13
C ASP A 53 6.74 -2.70 -8.29
N VAL A 54 7.52 -2.45 -7.23
CA VAL A 54 7.39 -1.24 -6.41
C VAL A 54 7.63 0.01 -7.25
N LEU A 55 8.70 0.03 -8.04
CA LEU A 55 9.00 1.16 -8.93
C LEU A 55 7.87 1.39 -9.96
N GLY A 56 7.27 0.32 -10.47
CA GLY A 56 6.13 0.41 -11.38
C GLY A 56 4.91 1.06 -10.71
N VAL A 57 4.57 0.64 -9.49
CA VAL A 57 3.45 1.22 -8.74
C VAL A 57 3.73 2.68 -8.38
N LEU A 58 4.94 2.99 -7.89
CA LEU A 58 5.34 4.36 -7.57
C LEU A 58 5.20 5.29 -8.78
N LYS A 59 5.67 4.88 -9.96
CA LYS A 59 5.58 5.70 -11.18
C LYS A 59 4.15 5.89 -11.69
N VAL A 60 3.31 4.87 -11.57
CA VAL A 60 1.92 4.92 -12.08
C VAL A 60 1.00 5.67 -11.12
N GLN A 61 1.27 5.60 -9.81
CA GLN A 61 0.42 6.16 -8.77
C GLN A 61 1.00 7.43 -8.14
N ALA A 62 2.16 7.93 -8.56
CA ALA A 62 2.87 9.07 -7.97
C ALA A 62 1.95 10.22 -7.56
N ASP A 63 1.05 10.64 -8.46
CA ASP A 63 0.14 11.79 -8.23
C ASP A 63 -1.00 11.50 -7.24
N ASN A 64 -1.29 10.22 -6.97
CA ASN A 64 -2.34 9.75 -6.08
C ASN A 64 -1.79 9.16 -4.77
N LEU A 65 -0.46 9.09 -4.61
CA LEU A 65 0.18 8.51 -3.43
C LEU A 65 0.21 9.50 -2.27
N ASP A 66 -0.15 9.02 -1.09
CA ASP A 66 0.10 9.70 0.18
C ASP A 66 1.54 9.40 0.64
N PHE A 67 2.47 10.31 0.32
CA PHE A 67 3.86 10.20 0.71
C PHE A 67 4.08 10.36 2.22
N ASP A 68 3.23 11.11 2.91
CA ASP A 68 3.31 11.28 4.36
C ASP A 68 2.96 9.96 5.05
N TYR A 69 1.91 9.28 4.60
CA TYR A 69 1.53 7.95 5.06
C TYR A 69 2.63 6.91 4.75
N LEU A 70 3.16 6.90 3.53
CA LEU A 70 4.25 6.01 3.14
C LEU A 70 5.48 6.18 4.02
N THR A 71 5.87 7.43 4.30
CA THR A 71 7.06 7.75 5.10
C THR A 71 6.85 7.33 6.55
N GLN A 72 5.71 7.70 7.15
CA GLN A 72 5.37 7.35 8.53
C GLN A 72 5.40 5.83 8.76
N TRP A 73 4.81 5.06 7.86
CA TRP A 73 4.78 3.59 8.00
C TRP A 73 6.10 2.94 7.64
N ALA A 74 6.83 3.46 6.65
CA ALA A 74 8.15 2.95 6.33
C ALA A 74 9.13 3.10 7.50
N GLU A 75 9.04 4.20 8.26
CA GLU A 75 9.79 4.38 9.51
C GLU A 75 9.39 3.37 10.58
N GLN A 76 8.08 3.23 10.85
CA GLN A 76 7.58 2.28 11.86
C GLN A 76 7.93 0.82 11.54
N LEU A 77 7.98 0.47 10.25
CA LEU A 77 8.31 -0.87 9.77
C LEU A 77 9.81 -1.09 9.59
N GLY A 78 10.66 -0.06 9.77
CA GLY A 78 12.12 -0.16 9.59
C GLY A 78 12.55 -0.37 8.14
N ILE A 79 11.79 0.14 7.18
CA ILE A 79 12.02 0.05 5.73
C ILE A 79 12.17 1.42 5.06
N ALA A 80 12.34 2.49 5.84
CA ALA A 80 12.49 3.86 5.34
C ALA A 80 13.63 4.00 4.31
N ASP A 81 14.77 3.36 4.55
CA ASP A 81 15.90 3.38 3.60
C ASP A 81 15.53 2.73 2.26
N ALA A 82 14.76 1.64 2.30
CA ALA A 82 14.29 0.96 1.10
C ALA A 82 13.24 1.77 0.35
N LEU A 83 12.38 2.51 1.06
CA LEU A 83 11.44 3.44 0.44
C LEU A 83 12.18 4.60 -0.25
N ASN A 84 13.13 5.23 0.43
CA ASN A 84 13.92 6.34 -0.12
C ASN A 84 14.71 5.94 -1.38
N GLN A 85 15.31 4.74 -1.37
CA GLN A 85 15.96 4.21 -2.56
C GLN A 85 14.95 3.98 -3.70
N ALA A 86 13.73 3.54 -3.39
CA ALA A 86 12.70 3.28 -4.39
C ALA A 86 12.20 4.58 -5.04
N LEU A 87 12.04 5.65 -4.24
CA LEU A 87 11.69 6.98 -4.74
C LEU A 87 12.78 7.53 -5.65
N THR A 88 14.03 7.43 -5.22
CA THR A 88 15.21 7.84 -6.01
C THR A 88 15.28 7.09 -7.35
N ASP A 89 15.14 5.76 -7.32
CA ASP A 89 15.16 4.91 -8.53
C ASP A 89 13.93 5.12 -9.42
N ALA A 90 12.80 5.56 -8.83
CA ALA A 90 11.60 5.93 -9.56
C ALA A 90 11.72 7.31 -10.22
N GLY A 91 12.64 8.16 -9.75
CA GLY A 91 12.80 9.54 -10.21
C GLY A 91 11.70 10.47 -9.72
N ILE A 92 11.16 10.18 -8.53
CA ILE A 92 10.15 10.97 -7.82
C ILE A 92 10.81 11.70 -6.66
#